data_AF-A0A135IC84-F1
#
_entry.id   AF-A0A135IC84-F1
#
_cell.length_a   1.000
_cell.length_b   1.000
_cell.length_c   1.000
_cell.angle_alpha   90.00
_cell.angle_beta   90.00
_cell.angle_gamma   90.00
#
_symmetry.space_group_name_H-M   'P 1'
#
loop_
_entity.id
_entity.type
_entity.pdbx_description
1 polymer ?
#
loop_
_entity_poly.entity_id
_entity_poly.type
_entity_poly.pdbx_seq_one_letter_code
_entity_poly.pdbx_strand_id
1 'polypeptide(L)'
;MTQENTFFDKAALLLRLGLGTVFIIGGLSKLSLLLSSTHQAGMVANYMGTTGYINELFQDYLFSNGFLTPWFFLTSLSAFELFSGIALVVGLMVRPLALFYGLLLWTFVFSLPVDTVPGASVGVKTYTSPAIFVQIRDITLSGMMFVLFNLGAGAYSVDKKQGYMTGQADWNALGLLLRFSLGLTFIVGGFFGAYAKIPTFATSQLLLAAVGVVLVFGRPQFVKVAGGIIVAIMLWFMLTKLNLDKGVIANLNSVKREFALAAAGLVLMKMGGGERFTLADLISRSKHVFGVYKPVS
;
A
#
# COMPACT_ATOMS: atom_id res chain seq x y z
N MET A 1 25.14 -18.94 3.31
CA MET A 1 23.93 -18.09 3.36
C MET A 1 23.22 -18.42 4.67
N THR A 2 23.09 -17.47 5.59
CA THR A 2 22.48 -17.74 6.91
C THR A 2 20.97 -17.97 6.77
N GLN A 3 20.36 -18.64 7.74
CA GLN A 3 18.92 -18.88 7.77
C GLN A 3 18.13 -17.55 7.76
N GLU A 4 18.64 -16.52 8.45
CA GLU A 4 18.08 -15.17 8.47
C GLU A 4 18.09 -14.50 7.09
N ASN A 5 19.21 -14.59 6.36
CA ASN A 5 19.28 -14.07 4.99
C ASN A 5 18.23 -14.72 4.09
N THR A 6 17.97 -16.01 4.30
CA THR A 6 16.95 -16.75 3.54
C THR A 6 15.52 -16.29 3.85
N PHE A 7 15.24 -15.84 5.08
CA PHE A 7 13.93 -15.29 5.44
C PHE A 7 13.71 -13.90 4.83
N PHE A 8 14.68 -13.00 4.93
CA PHE A 8 14.59 -11.66 4.33
C PHE A 8 14.46 -11.72 2.81
N ASP A 9 15.16 -12.65 2.17
CA ASP A 9 15.05 -12.86 0.74
C ASP A 9 13.65 -13.29 0.30
N LYS A 10 13.00 -14.16 1.08
CA LYS A 10 11.62 -14.61 0.84
C LYS A 10 10.63 -13.49 1.11
N ALA A 11 10.84 -12.68 2.14
CA ALA A 11 9.98 -11.53 2.43
C ALA A 11 10.04 -10.49 1.31
N ALA A 12 11.24 -10.14 0.87
CA ALA A 12 11.44 -9.24 -0.27
C ALA A 12 10.78 -9.80 -1.54
N LEU A 13 10.94 -11.09 -1.84
CA LEU A 13 10.25 -11.73 -2.98
C LEU A 13 8.74 -11.56 -2.89
N LEU A 14 8.12 -11.89 -1.74
CA LEU A 14 6.67 -11.77 -1.58
C LEU A 14 6.20 -10.33 -1.77
N LEU A 15 6.88 -9.36 -1.14
CA LEU A 15 6.55 -7.94 -1.28
C LEU A 15 6.69 -7.47 -2.73
N ARG A 16 7.77 -7.85 -3.43
CA ARG A 16 7.95 -7.52 -4.85
C ARG A 16 6.85 -8.06 -5.74
N LEU A 17 6.46 -9.32 -5.53
CA LEU A 17 5.38 -9.93 -6.31
C LEU A 17 4.07 -9.19 -6.06
N GLY A 18 3.69 -8.99 -4.79
CA GLY A 18 2.47 -8.28 -4.44
C GLY A 18 2.44 -6.85 -4.99
N LEU A 19 3.47 -6.05 -4.71
CA LEU A 19 3.57 -4.66 -5.13
C LEU A 19 3.69 -4.52 -6.66
N GLY A 20 4.51 -5.34 -7.31
CA GLY A 20 4.66 -5.33 -8.76
C GLY A 20 3.35 -5.69 -9.48
N THR A 21 2.60 -6.68 -8.97
CA THR A 21 1.28 -7.04 -9.51
C THR A 21 0.28 -5.88 -9.46
N VAL A 22 0.30 -5.05 -8.41
CA VAL A 22 -0.55 -3.84 -8.32
C VAL A 22 -0.34 -2.94 -9.54
N PHE A 23 0.92 -2.65 -9.87
CA PHE A 23 1.25 -1.73 -10.95
C PHE A 23 1.09 -2.34 -12.34
N ILE A 24 1.36 -3.64 -12.50
CA ILE A 24 1.08 -4.34 -13.75
C ILE A 24 -0.41 -4.25 -14.08
N ILE A 25 -1.27 -4.64 -13.13
CA ILE A 25 -2.73 -4.61 -13.33
C ILE A 25 -3.21 -3.16 -13.51
N GLY A 26 -2.71 -2.24 -12.69
CA GLY A 26 -3.07 -0.82 -12.76
C GLY A 26 -2.70 -0.19 -14.10
N GLY A 27 -1.45 -0.37 -14.53
CA GLY A 27 -0.93 0.14 -15.79
C GLY A 27 -1.66 -0.45 -16.99
N LEU A 28 -1.82 -1.78 -17.05
CA LEU A 28 -2.59 -2.45 -18.12
C LEU A 28 -4.03 -1.92 -18.21
N SER A 29 -4.72 -1.84 -17.07
CA SER A 29 -6.11 -1.39 -17.04
C SER A 29 -6.27 0.07 -17.45
N LYS A 30 -5.36 0.95 -17.07
CA LYS A 30 -5.42 2.36 -17.45
C LYS A 30 -5.05 2.54 -18.92
N LEU A 31 -3.97 1.90 -19.39
CA LEU A 31 -3.53 1.97 -20.78
C LEU A 31 -4.60 1.44 -21.74
N SER A 32 -5.26 0.33 -21.42
CA SER A 32 -6.33 -0.21 -22.29
C SER A 32 -7.48 0.77 -22.48
N LEU A 33 -7.77 1.61 -21.47
CA LEU A 33 -8.81 2.63 -21.54
C LEU A 33 -8.32 3.92 -22.22
N LEU A 34 -7.07 4.33 -21.96
CA LEU A 34 -6.47 5.55 -22.52
C LEU A 34 -6.13 5.44 -24.00
N LEU A 35 -5.81 4.24 -24.47
CA LEU A 35 -5.50 3.95 -25.88
C LEU A 35 -6.74 3.58 -26.70
N SER A 36 -7.90 3.47 -26.07
CA SER A 36 -9.17 3.16 -26.74
C SER A 36 -9.86 4.44 -27.20
N SER A 37 -10.20 4.52 -28.49
CA SER A 37 -10.93 5.65 -29.08
C SER A 37 -12.30 5.89 -28.46
N THR A 38 -12.92 4.88 -27.86
CA THR A 38 -14.25 4.97 -27.23
C THR A 38 -14.21 5.30 -25.75
N HIS A 39 -13.09 5.04 -25.05
CA HIS A 39 -12.99 5.19 -23.59
C HIS A 39 -12.04 6.31 -23.15
N GLN A 40 -11.17 6.78 -24.03
CA GLN A 40 -10.14 7.78 -23.72
C GLN A 40 -10.70 9.02 -23.04
N ALA A 41 -11.72 9.65 -23.63
CA ALA A 41 -12.29 10.90 -23.10
C ALA A 41 -12.90 10.71 -21.70
N GLY A 42 -13.64 9.63 -21.49
CA GLY A 42 -14.20 9.29 -20.18
C GLY A 42 -13.12 9.00 -19.15
N MET A 43 -12.03 8.36 -19.55
CA MET A 43 -10.90 8.10 -18.65
C MET A 43 -10.18 9.39 -18.25
N VAL A 44 -9.97 10.33 -19.16
CA VAL A 44 -9.41 11.65 -18.83
C VAL A 44 -10.36 12.43 -17.91
N ALA A 45 -11.67 12.42 -18.20
CA ALA A 45 -12.68 13.08 -17.39
C ALA A 45 -12.75 12.53 -15.95
N ASN A 46 -12.49 11.24 -15.74
CA ASN A 46 -12.41 10.66 -14.39
C ASN A 46 -11.29 11.26 -13.52
N TYR A 47 -10.25 11.86 -14.13
CA TYR A 47 -9.16 12.50 -13.38
C TYR A 47 -9.30 14.01 -13.31
N MET A 48 -9.77 14.62 -14.40
CA MET A 48 -9.82 16.08 -14.59
C MET A 48 -11.19 16.71 -14.30
N GLY A 49 -12.25 15.91 -14.25
CA GLY A 49 -13.61 16.42 -14.08
C GLY A 49 -13.87 16.99 -12.68
N THR A 50 -15.06 17.58 -12.50
CA THR A 50 -15.52 18.16 -11.22
C THR A 50 -15.63 17.15 -10.07
N THR A 51 -15.69 15.85 -10.40
CA THR A 51 -15.63 14.73 -9.45
C THR A 51 -14.34 13.93 -9.60
N GLY A 52 -13.30 14.53 -10.18
CA GLY A 52 -12.04 13.90 -10.54
C GLY A 52 -11.13 13.58 -9.36
N TYR A 53 -10.02 12.90 -9.66
CA TYR A 53 -9.01 12.48 -8.68
C TYR A 53 -7.83 13.45 -8.53
N ILE A 54 -7.77 14.52 -9.33
CA ILE A 54 -6.73 15.55 -9.29
C ILE A 54 -7.37 16.88 -8.88
N ASN A 55 -6.87 17.51 -7.82
CA ASN A 55 -7.34 18.82 -7.39
C ASN A 55 -6.85 19.94 -8.32
N GLU A 56 -7.53 21.09 -8.24
CA GLU A 56 -7.29 22.25 -9.09
C GLU A 56 -5.81 22.70 -9.10
N LEU A 57 -5.17 22.79 -7.92
CA LEU A 57 -3.77 23.15 -7.80
C LEU A 57 -2.84 22.28 -8.67
N PHE A 58 -3.03 20.96 -8.63
CA PHE A 58 -2.23 20.03 -9.43
C PHE A 58 -2.59 20.09 -10.91
N GLN A 59 -3.87 20.31 -11.25
CA GLN A 59 -4.28 20.48 -12.65
C GLN A 59 -3.62 21.72 -13.25
N ASP A 60 -3.66 22.85 -12.54
CA ASP A 60 -3.04 24.10 -12.96
C ASP A 60 -1.52 23.94 -13.08
N TYR A 61 -0.88 23.35 -12.07
CA TYR A 61 0.56 23.14 -12.09
C TYR A 61 1.03 22.29 -13.28
N LEU A 62 0.30 21.21 -13.58
CA LEU A 62 0.70 20.25 -14.61
C LEU A 62 0.33 20.69 -16.03
N PHE A 63 -0.81 21.36 -16.21
CA PHE A 63 -1.44 21.47 -17.53
C PHE A 63 -1.66 22.92 -18.01
N SER A 64 -1.56 23.94 -17.15
CA SER A 64 -1.87 25.33 -17.53
C SER A 64 -0.95 25.90 -18.61
N ASN A 65 0.31 25.48 -18.65
CA ASN A 65 1.30 25.94 -19.63
C ASN A 65 1.22 25.22 -20.98
N GLY A 66 0.31 24.25 -21.16
CA GLY A 66 0.10 23.54 -22.43
C GLY A 66 1.19 22.56 -22.87
N PHE A 67 2.33 22.49 -22.17
CA PHE A 67 3.42 21.54 -22.47
C PHE A 67 3.03 20.07 -22.31
N LEU A 68 2.08 19.80 -21.41
CA LEU A 68 1.67 18.46 -21.05
C LEU A 68 0.15 18.38 -21.17
N THR A 69 -0.36 17.42 -21.94
CA THR A 69 -1.81 17.17 -21.98
C THR A 69 -2.18 16.14 -20.90
N PRO A 70 -3.39 16.21 -20.31
CA PRO A 70 -3.83 15.21 -19.34
C PRO A 70 -3.77 13.78 -19.88
N TRP A 71 -4.14 13.58 -21.14
CA TRP A 71 -4.06 12.28 -21.80
C TRP A 71 -2.62 11.76 -21.88
N PHE A 72 -1.69 12.60 -22.34
CA PHE A 72 -0.29 12.21 -22.47
C PHE A 72 0.31 11.88 -21.09
N PHE A 73 0.09 12.74 -20.09
CA PHE A 73 0.54 12.49 -18.72
C PHE A 73 0.01 11.16 -18.16
N LEU A 74 -1.30 10.92 -18.25
CA LEU A 74 -1.90 9.69 -17.75
C LEU A 74 -1.39 8.46 -18.49
N THR A 75 -1.15 8.56 -19.80
CA THR A 75 -0.61 7.48 -20.62
C THR A 75 0.83 7.16 -20.24
N SER A 76 1.69 8.17 -20.11
CA SER A 76 3.08 8.01 -19.68
C SER A 76 3.16 7.45 -18.26
N LEU A 77 2.35 7.95 -17.33
CA LEU A 77 2.29 7.43 -15.96
C LEU A 77 1.85 5.95 -15.94
N SER A 78 0.83 5.59 -16.73
CA SER A 78 0.32 4.22 -16.77
C SER A 78 1.31 3.25 -17.45
N ALA A 79 2.04 3.70 -18.47
CA ALA A 79 3.15 2.96 -19.07
C ALA A 79 4.27 2.75 -18.06
N PHE A 80 4.67 3.80 -17.35
CA PHE A 80 5.68 3.68 -16.29
C PHE A 80 5.23 2.70 -15.20
N GLU A 81 3.98 2.79 -14.72
CA GLU A 81 3.39 1.82 -13.78
C GLU A 81 3.54 0.38 -14.29
N LEU A 82 3.17 0.12 -15.54
CA LEU A 82 3.26 -1.22 -16.11
C LEU A 82 4.71 -1.74 -16.14
N PHE A 83 5.63 -0.98 -16.76
CA PHE A 83 7.01 -1.45 -16.92
C PHE A 83 7.75 -1.59 -15.60
N SER A 84 7.58 -0.64 -14.69
CA SER A 84 8.17 -0.74 -13.35
C SER A 84 7.54 -1.85 -12.51
N GLY A 85 6.26 -2.15 -12.69
CA GLY A 85 5.61 -3.32 -12.09
C GLY A 85 6.24 -4.64 -12.56
N ILE A 86 6.48 -4.78 -13.86
CA ILE A 86 7.19 -5.93 -14.44
C ILE A 86 8.62 -6.01 -13.88
N ALA A 87 9.33 -4.89 -13.85
CA ALA A 87 10.68 -4.82 -13.30
C ALA A 87 10.72 -5.25 -11.82
N LEU A 88 9.76 -4.80 -10.99
CA LEU A 88 9.65 -5.23 -9.60
C LEU A 88 9.41 -6.74 -9.47
N VAL A 89 8.51 -7.33 -10.26
CA VAL A 89 8.23 -8.78 -10.24
C VAL A 89 9.47 -9.60 -10.61
N VAL A 90 10.18 -9.19 -11.67
CA VAL A 90 11.43 -9.84 -12.12
C VAL A 90 12.60 -9.56 -11.16
N GLY A 91 12.49 -8.52 -10.33
CA GLY A 91 13.52 -8.13 -9.38
C GLY A 91 14.66 -7.35 -10.05
N LEU A 92 14.29 -6.41 -10.92
CA LEU A 92 15.18 -5.47 -11.60
C LEU A 92 14.97 -4.06 -11.04
N MET A 93 16.05 -3.36 -10.71
CA MET A 93 16.03 -2.00 -10.12
C MET A 93 15.16 -1.90 -8.87
N VAL A 94 15.14 -2.93 -8.02
CA VAL A 94 14.20 -3.05 -6.90
C VAL A 94 14.33 -1.87 -5.93
N ARG A 95 15.55 -1.52 -5.53
CA ARG A 95 15.79 -0.41 -4.59
C ARG A 95 15.39 0.94 -5.18
N PRO A 96 15.88 1.36 -6.37
CA PRO A 96 15.45 2.61 -6.99
C PRO A 96 13.93 2.70 -7.15
N LEU A 97 13.29 1.65 -7.66
CA LEU A 97 11.84 1.64 -7.87
C LEU A 97 11.06 1.69 -6.56
N ALA A 98 11.49 0.94 -5.55
CA ALA A 98 10.85 0.97 -4.24
C ALA A 98 10.98 2.36 -3.58
N LEU A 99 12.15 2.99 -3.64
CA LEU A 99 12.32 4.36 -3.11
C LEU A 99 11.43 5.35 -3.87
N PHE A 100 11.45 5.29 -5.21
CA PHE A 100 10.63 6.14 -6.06
C PHE A 100 9.14 6.01 -5.73
N TYR A 101 8.61 4.78 -5.70
CA TYR A 101 7.20 4.54 -5.38
C TYR A 101 6.84 4.84 -3.92
N GLY A 102 7.77 4.60 -2.99
CA GLY A 102 7.60 4.97 -1.59
C GLY A 102 7.26 6.44 -1.44
N LEU A 103 7.87 7.32 -2.24
CA LEU A 103 7.56 8.75 -2.26
C LEU A 103 6.40 9.09 -3.20
N LEU A 104 6.34 8.50 -4.39
CA LEU A 104 5.32 8.80 -5.40
C LEU A 104 3.91 8.56 -4.87
N LEU A 105 3.68 7.50 -4.10
CA LEU A 105 2.34 7.18 -3.59
C LEU A 105 1.75 8.28 -2.68
N TRP A 106 2.59 9.13 -2.07
CA TRP A 106 2.13 10.29 -1.31
C TRP A 106 1.58 11.40 -2.20
N THR A 107 2.02 11.50 -3.46
CA THR A 107 1.49 12.53 -4.38
C THR A 107 0.01 12.32 -4.64
N PHE A 108 -0.50 11.08 -4.62
CA PHE A 108 -1.93 10.78 -4.73
C PHE A 108 -2.74 11.22 -3.51
N VAL A 109 -2.10 11.35 -2.34
CA VAL A 109 -2.72 11.93 -1.14
C VAL A 109 -2.85 13.43 -1.31
N PHE A 110 -1.78 14.08 -1.76
CA PHE A 110 -1.75 15.54 -1.97
C PHE A 110 -2.62 15.99 -3.14
N SER A 111 -2.76 15.16 -4.17
CA SER A 111 -3.55 15.47 -5.36
C SER A 111 -5.04 15.21 -5.16
N LEU A 112 -5.45 14.42 -4.14
CA LEU A 112 -6.85 14.06 -3.96
C LEU A 112 -7.64 15.29 -3.48
N PRO A 113 -8.67 15.74 -4.23
CA PRO A 113 -9.55 16.78 -3.76
C PRO A 113 -10.31 16.33 -2.51
N VAL A 114 -10.31 17.18 -1.49
CA VAL A 114 -11.09 17.00 -0.26
C VAL A 114 -11.65 18.33 0.19
N ASP A 115 -12.86 18.29 0.70
CA ASP A 115 -13.56 19.42 1.28
C ASP A 115 -14.08 18.99 2.65
N THR A 116 -13.33 19.39 3.68
CA THR A 116 -13.57 19.00 5.08
C THR A 116 -14.00 20.19 5.93
N VAL A 117 -14.31 21.33 5.30
CA VAL A 117 -14.69 22.56 5.99
C VAL A 117 -16.15 22.45 6.46
N PRO A 118 -16.43 22.55 7.77
CA PRO A 118 -17.81 22.52 8.26
C PRO A 118 -18.67 23.62 7.62
N GLY A 119 -19.84 23.26 7.11
CA GLY A 119 -20.79 24.21 6.49
C GLY A 119 -20.50 24.57 5.03
N ALA A 120 -19.38 24.11 4.45
CA ALA A 120 -19.15 24.20 3.01
C ALA A 120 -20.01 23.16 2.26
N SER A 121 -20.73 23.60 1.23
CA SER A 121 -21.59 22.73 0.42
C SER A 121 -20.75 21.87 -0.51
N VAL A 122 -20.58 20.60 -0.17
CA VAL A 122 -19.89 19.63 -1.03
C VAL A 122 -20.90 18.99 -1.98
N GLY A 123 -20.89 19.37 -3.26
CA GLY A 123 -21.73 18.75 -4.29
C GLY A 123 -21.39 17.26 -4.56
N VAL A 124 -20.32 16.74 -3.95
CA VAL A 124 -19.76 15.40 -4.22
C VAL A 124 -19.35 14.70 -2.92
N LYS A 125 -20.07 13.65 -2.53
CA LYS A 125 -19.82 12.87 -1.30
C LYS A 125 -18.40 12.28 -1.17
N THR A 126 -17.66 12.15 -2.27
CA THR A 126 -16.28 11.64 -2.26
C THR A 126 -15.32 12.56 -1.50
N TYR A 127 -15.61 13.85 -1.42
CA TYR A 127 -14.68 14.85 -0.86
C TYR A 127 -14.91 15.13 0.63
N THR A 128 -15.94 14.53 1.23
CA THR A 128 -16.28 14.74 2.64
C THR A 128 -15.43 13.90 3.61
N SER A 129 -14.56 13.03 3.09
CA SER A 129 -13.66 12.18 3.89
C SER A 129 -12.22 12.72 3.80
N PRO A 130 -11.43 12.70 4.89
CA PRO A 130 -10.03 13.13 4.84
C PRO A 130 -9.21 12.35 3.80
N ALA A 131 -8.34 13.05 3.07
CA ALA A 131 -7.61 12.47 1.93
C ALA A 131 -6.76 11.27 2.35
N ILE A 132 -6.10 11.37 3.50
CA ILE A 132 -5.29 10.30 4.09
C ILE A 132 -6.12 9.04 4.36
N PHE A 133 -7.39 9.18 4.75
CA PHE A 133 -8.25 8.01 5.02
C PHE A 133 -8.70 7.34 3.72
N VAL A 134 -9.06 8.14 2.72
CA VAL A 134 -9.42 7.64 1.38
C VAL A 134 -8.23 6.93 0.73
N GLN A 135 -7.02 7.50 0.87
CA GLN A 135 -5.78 6.99 0.29
C GLN A 135 -4.97 6.09 1.25
N ILE A 136 -5.57 5.60 2.33
CA ILE A 136 -4.81 4.85 3.35
C ILE A 136 -4.13 3.61 2.78
N ARG A 137 -4.75 2.96 1.79
CA ARG A 137 -4.14 1.82 1.09
C ARG A 137 -2.87 2.23 0.34
N ASP A 138 -2.85 3.40 -0.32
CA ASP A 138 -1.67 3.87 -1.05
C ASP A 138 -0.54 4.30 -0.08
N ILE A 139 -0.89 4.84 1.08
CA ILE A 139 0.05 5.09 2.20
C ILE A 139 0.62 3.77 2.74
N THR A 140 -0.21 2.74 2.89
CA THR A 140 0.26 1.40 3.28
C THR A 140 1.23 0.82 2.25
N LEU A 141 0.92 0.94 0.95
CA LEU A 141 1.82 0.51 -0.12
C LEU A 141 3.15 1.29 -0.09
N SER A 142 3.14 2.58 0.25
CA SER A 142 4.35 3.39 0.46
C SER A 142 5.22 2.82 1.59
N GLY A 143 4.62 2.50 2.73
CA GLY A 143 5.33 1.86 3.83
C GLY A 143 5.93 0.50 3.44
N MET A 144 5.19 -0.32 2.69
CA MET A 144 5.71 -1.58 2.14
C MET A 144 6.87 -1.37 1.17
N MET A 145 6.85 -0.30 0.37
CA MET A 145 7.95 0.06 -0.52
C MET A 145 9.22 0.41 0.26
N PHE A 146 9.10 1.16 1.36
CA PHE A 146 10.26 1.44 2.22
C PHE A 146 10.79 0.19 2.90
N VAL A 147 9.92 -0.75 3.30
CA VAL A 147 10.35 -2.07 3.78
C VAL A 147 11.13 -2.81 2.68
N LEU A 148 10.58 -2.87 1.46
CA LEU A 148 11.22 -3.53 0.33
C LEU A 148 12.56 -2.87 -0.05
N PHE A 149 12.64 -1.54 -0.05
CA PHE A 149 13.88 -0.80 -0.29
C PHE A 149 14.99 -1.24 0.67
N ASN A 150 14.68 -1.38 1.95
CA ASN A 150 15.67 -1.78 2.95
C ASN A 150 16.02 -3.27 2.85
N LEU A 151 15.04 -4.17 2.65
CA LEU A 151 15.28 -5.60 2.45
C LEU A 151 16.10 -5.88 1.18
N GLY A 152 15.92 -5.09 0.12
CA GLY A 152 16.59 -5.24 -1.17
C GLY A 152 15.88 -6.20 -2.12
N ALA A 153 16.64 -6.75 -3.06
CA ALA A 153 16.08 -7.44 -4.23
C ALA A 153 15.45 -8.81 -3.94
N GLY A 154 15.84 -9.48 -2.85
CA GLY A 154 15.26 -10.76 -2.46
C GLY A 154 15.57 -11.94 -3.38
N ALA A 155 14.93 -13.07 -3.11
CA ALA A 155 15.13 -14.32 -3.84
C ALA A 155 14.76 -14.20 -5.34
N TYR A 156 15.49 -14.93 -6.19
CA TYR A 156 15.29 -15.06 -7.65
C TYR A 156 15.34 -13.76 -8.46
N SER A 157 15.78 -12.64 -7.87
CA SER A 157 15.85 -11.35 -8.55
C SER A 157 17.03 -11.25 -9.53
N VAL A 158 16.85 -10.47 -10.59
CA VAL A 158 17.92 -10.12 -11.54
C VAL A 158 19.01 -9.31 -10.85
N ASP A 159 18.64 -8.33 -10.02
CA ASP A 159 19.60 -7.50 -9.28
C ASP A 159 20.55 -8.37 -8.43
N LYS A 160 20.03 -9.41 -7.79
CA LYS A 160 20.86 -10.34 -6.98
C LYS A 160 21.80 -11.17 -7.84
N LYS A 161 21.36 -11.62 -9.02
CA LYS A 161 22.24 -12.33 -9.99
C LYS A 161 23.38 -11.44 -10.47
N GLN A 162 23.16 -10.13 -10.53
CA GLN A 162 24.16 -9.13 -10.90
C GLN A 162 25.08 -8.72 -9.73
N GLY A 163 24.92 -9.32 -8.55
CA GLY A 163 25.79 -9.07 -7.40
C GLY A 163 25.47 -7.79 -6.61
N TYR A 164 24.33 -7.14 -6.88
CA TYR A 164 23.90 -6.01 -6.04
C TYR A 164 23.62 -6.51 -4.62
N MET A 165 24.41 -6.00 -3.66
CA MET A 165 24.47 -6.54 -2.31
C MET A 165 23.19 -6.29 -1.50
N THR A 166 22.90 -7.23 -0.61
CA THR A 166 21.91 -7.08 0.46
C THR A 166 22.55 -6.32 1.63
N GLY A 167 22.06 -5.13 1.95
CA GLY A 167 22.44 -4.45 3.20
C GLY A 167 21.99 -5.23 4.43
N GLN A 168 22.57 -4.92 5.60
CA GLN A 168 22.09 -5.47 6.88
C GLN A 168 20.69 -4.92 7.17
N ALA A 169 19.67 -5.79 7.09
CA ALA A 169 18.29 -5.44 7.37
C ALA A 169 17.96 -5.68 8.85
N ASP A 170 17.49 -4.64 9.55
CA ASP A 170 16.98 -4.73 10.92
C ASP A 170 15.48 -5.08 10.90
N TRP A 171 15.15 -6.36 11.08
CA TRP A 171 13.76 -6.80 11.08
C TRP A 171 12.91 -6.17 12.19
N ASN A 172 13.51 -5.77 13.31
CA ASN A 172 12.74 -5.10 14.35
C ASN A 172 12.26 -3.71 13.91
N ALA A 173 13.03 -3.00 13.09
CA ALA A 173 12.58 -1.76 12.44
C ALA A 173 11.62 -2.04 11.27
N LEU A 174 11.97 -2.98 10.40
CA LEU A 174 11.22 -3.24 9.16
C LEU A 174 9.88 -3.93 9.42
N GLY A 175 9.83 -4.88 10.36
CA GLY A 175 8.61 -5.53 10.82
C GLY A 175 7.66 -4.55 11.52
N LEU A 176 8.20 -3.60 12.29
CA LEU A 176 7.44 -2.50 12.88
C LEU A 176 6.81 -1.62 11.80
N LEU A 177 7.62 -1.19 10.82
CA LEU A 177 7.11 -0.38 9.71
C LEU A 177 6.02 -1.14 8.92
N LEU A 178 6.24 -2.42 8.62
CA LEU A 178 5.27 -3.24 7.89
C LEU A 178 3.95 -3.41 8.65
N ARG A 179 4.02 -3.74 9.95
CA ARG A 179 2.82 -3.96 10.77
C ARG A 179 2.07 -2.66 11.07
N PHE A 180 2.76 -1.53 11.22
CA PHE A 180 2.10 -0.22 11.36
C PHE A 180 1.46 0.20 10.04
N SER A 181 2.14 0.02 8.92
CA SER A 181 1.61 0.34 7.59
C SER A 181 0.31 -0.42 7.32
N LEU A 182 0.27 -1.72 7.60
CA LEU A 182 -0.96 -2.51 7.52
C LEU A 182 -1.97 -2.10 8.60
N GLY A 183 -1.52 -2.00 9.85
CA GLY A 183 -2.35 -1.71 11.02
C GLY A 183 -3.18 -0.45 10.84
N LEU A 184 -2.59 0.62 10.30
CA LEU A 184 -3.30 1.86 10.01
C LEU A 184 -4.43 1.68 8.99
N THR A 185 -4.24 0.90 7.91
CA THR A 185 -5.32 0.60 6.96
C THR A 185 -6.49 -0.09 7.64
N PHE A 186 -6.22 -1.04 8.54
CA PHE A 186 -7.26 -1.79 9.27
C PHE A 186 -7.93 -0.94 10.37
N ILE A 187 -7.17 -0.09 11.08
CA ILE A 187 -7.72 0.89 12.03
C ILE A 187 -8.65 1.88 11.30
N VAL A 188 -8.21 2.43 10.16
CA VAL A 188 -9.02 3.36 9.38
C VAL A 188 -10.31 2.69 8.88
N GLY A 189 -10.21 1.48 8.32
CA GLY A 189 -11.40 0.72 7.90
C GLY A 189 -12.33 0.32 9.05
N GLY A 190 -11.78 0.08 10.24
CA GLY A 190 -12.54 -0.37 11.41
C GLY A 190 -13.23 0.75 12.20
N PHE A 191 -12.60 1.91 12.36
CA PHE A 191 -13.17 3.03 13.09
C PHE A 191 -13.91 4.03 12.20
N PHE A 192 -13.56 4.11 10.92
CA PHE A 192 -14.09 5.09 9.97
C PHE A 192 -14.78 4.46 8.76
N GLY A 193 -15.11 3.16 8.81
CA GLY A 193 -15.69 2.42 7.69
C GLY A 193 -17.07 2.91 7.22
N ALA A 194 -17.79 3.67 8.05
CA ALA A 194 -19.06 4.29 7.68
C ALA A 194 -18.90 5.51 6.76
N TYR A 195 -17.71 6.10 6.67
CA TYR A 195 -17.44 7.29 5.85
C TYR A 195 -17.27 6.92 4.37
N ALA A 196 -17.56 7.88 3.50
CA ALA A 196 -17.49 7.68 2.06
C ALA A 196 -16.08 7.27 1.62
N LYS A 197 -16.00 6.26 0.73
CA LYS A 197 -14.78 5.76 0.10
C LYS A 197 -13.71 5.19 1.04
N ILE A 198 -14.02 5.00 2.32
CA ILE A 198 -13.12 4.31 3.24
C ILE A 198 -13.12 2.80 2.95
N PRO A 199 -11.94 2.14 2.87
CA PRO A 199 -11.86 0.73 2.55
C PRO A 199 -12.33 -0.14 3.73
N THR A 200 -13.44 -0.85 3.55
CA THR A 200 -14.01 -1.79 4.54
C THR A 200 -13.82 -3.26 4.17
N PHE A 201 -13.23 -3.54 3.01
CA PHE A 201 -12.94 -4.91 2.55
C PHE A 201 -14.11 -5.89 2.63
N ALA A 202 -15.36 -5.40 2.50
CA ALA A 202 -16.58 -6.20 2.67
C ALA A 202 -16.58 -7.03 3.96
N THR A 203 -16.03 -6.46 5.03
CA THR A 203 -15.77 -7.12 6.31
C THR A 203 -16.31 -6.26 7.46
N SER A 204 -16.65 -6.89 8.59
CA SER A 204 -17.11 -6.19 9.79
C SER A 204 -16.07 -5.19 10.30
N GLN A 205 -16.51 -3.95 10.57
CA GLN A 205 -15.69 -2.88 11.12
C GLN A 205 -15.00 -3.28 12.42
N LEU A 206 -15.68 -4.04 13.29
CA LEU A 206 -15.11 -4.53 14.55
C LEU A 206 -13.93 -5.47 14.32
N LEU A 207 -14.03 -6.36 13.32
CA LEU A 207 -12.94 -7.27 12.97
C LEU A 207 -11.74 -6.50 12.42
N LEU A 208 -11.98 -5.51 11.54
CA LEU A 208 -10.90 -4.66 11.02
C LEU A 208 -10.20 -3.89 12.14
N ALA A 209 -10.97 -3.29 13.05
CA ALA A 209 -10.42 -2.57 14.20
C ALA A 209 -9.58 -3.49 15.09
N ALA A 210 -10.08 -4.69 15.41
CA ALA A 210 -9.36 -5.68 16.21
C ALA A 210 -8.05 -6.11 15.56
N VAL A 211 -8.06 -6.43 14.26
CA VAL A 211 -6.85 -6.77 13.49
C VAL A 211 -5.86 -5.60 13.50
N GLY A 212 -6.33 -4.37 13.27
CA GLY A 212 -5.51 -3.16 13.30
C GLY A 212 -4.81 -2.94 14.64
N VAL A 213 -5.55 -3.07 15.74
CA VAL A 213 -5.00 -2.95 17.11
C VAL A 213 -3.97 -4.05 17.39
N VAL A 214 -4.24 -5.30 17.00
CA VAL A 214 -3.29 -6.41 17.16
C VAL A 214 -2.01 -6.17 16.35
N LEU A 215 -2.10 -5.61 15.15
CA LEU A 215 -0.92 -5.28 14.35
C LEU A 215 -0.05 -4.21 15.01
N VAL A 216 -0.66 -3.18 15.63
CA VAL A 216 0.06 -2.07 16.26
C VAL A 216 0.64 -2.45 17.63
N PHE A 217 -0.08 -3.21 18.45
CA PHE A 217 0.32 -3.46 19.85
C PHE A 217 0.62 -4.92 20.18
N GLY A 218 0.23 -5.86 19.33
CA GLY A 218 0.33 -7.29 19.58
C GLY A 218 1.78 -7.80 19.63
N ARG A 219 1.98 -8.85 20.43
CA ARG A 219 3.25 -9.61 20.45
C ARG A 219 3.47 -10.32 19.10
N PRO A 220 4.71 -10.71 18.75
CA PRO A 220 5.02 -11.32 17.45
C PRO A 220 4.11 -12.49 17.08
N GLN A 221 3.72 -13.35 18.03
CA GLN A 221 2.83 -14.48 17.81
C GLN A 221 1.42 -14.03 17.37
N PHE A 222 0.84 -13.01 18.01
CA PHE A 222 -0.45 -12.47 17.62
C PHE A 222 -0.39 -11.72 16.29
N VAL A 223 0.72 -11.04 16.00
CA VAL A 223 0.95 -10.42 14.68
C VAL A 223 0.99 -11.48 13.57
N LYS A 224 1.55 -12.67 13.82
CA LYS A 224 1.52 -13.77 12.85
C LYS A 224 0.09 -14.23 12.55
N VAL A 225 -0.73 -14.40 13.59
CA VAL A 225 -2.16 -14.74 13.44
C VAL A 225 -2.91 -13.65 12.69
N ALA A 226 -2.70 -12.37 13.05
CA ALA A 226 -3.28 -11.24 12.33
C ALA A 226 -2.85 -11.22 10.86
N GLY A 227 -1.59 -11.53 10.54
CA GLY A 227 -1.10 -11.69 9.17
C GLY A 227 -1.89 -12.74 8.37
N GLY A 228 -2.21 -13.88 8.98
CA GLY A 228 -3.08 -14.90 8.38
C GLY A 228 -4.52 -14.42 8.16
N ILE A 229 -5.09 -13.71 9.15
CA ILE A 229 -6.44 -13.12 9.04
C ILE A 229 -6.49 -12.08 7.90
N ILE A 230 -5.46 -11.24 7.75
CA ILE A 230 -5.35 -10.28 6.64
C ILE A 230 -5.43 -11.00 5.31
N VAL A 231 -4.68 -12.08 5.13
CA VAL A 231 -4.71 -12.87 3.89
C VAL A 231 -6.13 -13.39 3.62
N ALA A 232 -6.81 -13.92 4.64
CA ALA A 232 -8.19 -14.37 4.51
C ALA A 232 -9.15 -13.23 4.13
N ILE A 233 -9.02 -12.05 4.75
CA ILE A 233 -9.82 -10.85 4.42
C ILE A 233 -9.58 -10.41 2.97
N MET A 234 -8.33 -10.38 2.50
CA MET A 234 -8.00 -10.00 1.13
C MET A 234 -8.58 -11.00 0.12
N LEU A 235 -8.45 -12.31 0.38
CA LEU A 235 -9.05 -13.36 -0.45
C LEU A 235 -10.58 -13.26 -0.49
N TRP A 236 -11.21 -13.07 0.67
CA TRP A 236 -12.65 -12.83 0.75
C TRP A 236 -13.08 -11.62 -0.08
N PHE A 237 -12.42 -10.47 0.12
CA PHE A 237 -12.76 -9.26 -0.64
C PHE A 237 -12.57 -9.45 -2.14
N MET A 238 -11.50 -10.12 -2.55
CA MET A 238 -11.26 -10.46 -3.96
C MET A 238 -12.44 -11.23 -4.55
N LEU A 239 -12.96 -12.24 -3.84
CA LEU A 239 -14.13 -13.02 -4.27
C LEU A 239 -15.39 -12.15 -4.36
N THR A 240 -15.66 -11.28 -3.37
CA THR A 240 -16.85 -10.40 -3.39
C THR A 240 -16.85 -9.37 -4.51
N LYS A 241 -15.71 -9.13 -5.15
CA LYS A 241 -15.55 -8.15 -6.23
C LYS A 241 -15.58 -8.76 -7.63
N LEU A 242 -15.57 -10.08 -7.74
CA LEU A 242 -15.73 -10.76 -9.02
C LEU A 242 -17.10 -10.45 -9.61
N ASN A 243 -17.10 -9.97 -10.85
CA ASN A 243 -18.29 -9.71 -11.62
C ASN A 243 -18.12 -10.31 -13.02
N LEU A 244 -19.02 -11.24 -13.40
CA LEU A 244 -18.93 -11.98 -14.66
C LEU A 244 -19.24 -11.13 -15.90
N ASP A 245 -19.92 -10.00 -15.72
CA ASP A 245 -20.24 -9.05 -16.79
C ASP A 245 -19.04 -8.13 -17.11
N LYS A 246 -18.01 -8.11 -16.25
CA LYS A 246 -16.79 -7.33 -16.45
C LYS A 246 -15.69 -8.18 -17.08
N GLY A 247 -14.92 -7.57 -17.98
CA GLY A 247 -13.69 -8.17 -18.50
C GLY A 247 -12.67 -8.47 -17.40
N VAL A 248 -11.77 -9.42 -17.66
CA VAL A 248 -10.75 -9.89 -16.71
C VAL A 248 -9.91 -8.74 -16.15
N ILE A 249 -9.44 -7.82 -17.00
CA ILE A 249 -8.62 -6.68 -16.59
C ILE A 249 -9.39 -5.75 -15.65
N ALA A 250 -10.68 -5.52 -15.89
CA ALA A 250 -11.52 -4.67 -15.05
C ALA A 250 -11.76 -5.32 -13.66
N ASN A 251 -11.99 -6.63 -13.63
CA ASN A 251 -12.08 -7.39 -12.38
C ASN A 251 -10.76 -7.30 -11.59
N LEU A 252 -9.62 -7.59 -12.22
CA LEU A 252 -8.30 -7.51 -11.59
C LEU A 252 -8.02 -6.10 -11.06
N ASN A 253 -8.33 -5.05 -11.83
CA ASN A 253 -8.12 -3.67 -11.42
C ASN A 253 -8.94 -3.27 -10.18
N SER A 254 -10.10 -3.89 -9.98
CA SER A 254 -10.95 -3.62 -8.81
C SER A 254 -10.37 -4.15 -7.48
N VAL A 255 -9.44 -5.11 -7.55
CA VAL A 255 -8.83 -5.80 -6.40
C VAL A 255 -7.30 -5.78 -6.40
N LYS A 256 -6.69 -4.96 -7.26
CA LYS A 256 -5.23 -5.00 -7.50
C LYS A 256 -4.41 -4.74 -6.23
N ARG A 257 -4.89 -3.86 -5.35
CA ARG A 257 -4.19 -3.46 -4.11
C ARG A 257 -4.15 -4.60 -3.10
N GLU A 258 -5.14 -5.48 -3.15
CA GLU A 258 -5.29 -6.59 -2.23
C GLU A 258 -4.23 -7.68 -2.43
N PHE A 259 -3.65 -7.81 -3.63
CA PHE A 259 -2.47 -8.66 -3.85
C PHE A 259 -1.27 -8.23 -3.01
N ALA A 260 -1.01 -6.92 -2.93
CA ALA A 260 0.08 -6.37 -2.12
C ALA A 260 -0.22 -6.50 -0.62
N LEU A 261 -1.43 -6.16 -0.18
CA LEU A 261 -1.83 -6.30 1.22
C LEU A 261 -1.78 -7.77 1.69
N ALA A 262 -2.20 -8.72 0.83
CA ALA A 262 -2.09 -10.15 1.11
C ALA A 262 -0.62 -10.59 1.18
N ALA A 263 0.25 -10.09 0.29
CA ALA A 263 1.67 -10.38 0.34
C ALA A 263 2.31 -9.89 1.66
N ALA A 264 1.99 -8.68 2.12
CA ALA A 264 2.43 -8.18 3.42
C ALA A 264 1.88 -9.03 4.57
N GLY A 265 0.61 -9.44 4.50
CA GLY A 265 0.00 -10.39 5.45
C GLY A 265 0.75 -11.71 5.52
N LEU A 266 1.14 -12.30 4.38
CA LEU A 266 1.95 -13.52 4.31
C LEU A 266 3.34 -13.33 4.92
N VAL A 267 3.97 -12.17 4.73
CA VAL A 267 5.25 -11.84 5.34
C VAL A 267 5.11 -11.79 6.86
N LEU A 268 4.13 -11.06 7.39
CA LEU A 268 3.87 -10.97 8.83
C LEU A 268 3.46 -12.33 9.41
N MET A 269 2.68 -13.13 8.69
CA MET A 269 2.29 -14.48 9.12
C MET A 269 3.51 -15.38 9.33
N LYS A 270 4.54 -15.26 8.48
CA LYS A 270 5.77 -16.06 8.57
C LYS A 270 6.75 -15.49 9.61
N MET A 271 6.97 -14.19 9.58
CA MET A 271 8.08 -13.54 10.30
C MET A 271 7.66 -12.77 11.56
N GLY A 272 6.37 -12.59 11.78
CA GLY A 272 5.86 -11.67 12.81
C GLY A 272 6.16 -10.21 12.46
N GLY A 273 6.05 -9.33 13.45
CA GLY A 273 6.25 -7.88 13.30
C GLY A 273 7.47 -7.30 14.00
N GLY A 274 8.38 -8.14 14.50
CA GLY A 274 9.43 -7.73 15.44
C GLY A 274 8.90 -7.43 16.84
N GLU A 275 9.79 -7.07 17.76
CA GLU A 275 9.46 -6.89 19.18
C GLU A 275 9.33 -5.42 19.61
N ARG A 276 9.87 -4.49 18.79
CA ARG A 276 9.86 -3.06 19.07
C ARG A 276 8.44 -2.50 19.11
N PHE A 277 8.15 -1.67 20.11
CA PHE A 277 6.87 -0.99 20.34
C PHE A 277 5.66 -1.94 20.40
N THR A 278 5.87 -3.19 20.80
CA THR A 278 4.77 -4.03 21.28
C THR A 278 4.32 -3.52 22.65
N LEU A 279 3.10 -3.86 23.11
CA LEU A 279 2.64 -3.43 24.43
C LEU A 279 3.61 -3.88 25.55
N ALA A 280 4.20 -5.07 25.41
CA ALA A 280 5.20 -5.57 26.35
C ALA A 280 6.49 -4.72 26.35
N ASP A 281 6.99 -4.34 25.17
CA ASP A 281 8.17 -3.47 25.03
C ASP A 281 7.88 -2.05 25.56
N LEU A 282 6.71 -1.49 25.26
CA LEU A 282 6.27 -0.18 25.78
C LEU A 282 6.22 -0.16 27.31
N ILE A 283 5.66 -1.20 27.94
CA ILE A 283 5.62 -1.33 29.40
C ILE A 283 7.03 -1.45 29.97
N SER A 284 7.89 -2.26 29.35
CA SER A 284 9.28 -2.45 29.78
C SER A 284 10.07 -1.13 29.74
N ARG A 285 10.02 -0.41 28.61
CA ARG A 285 10.67 0.89 28.45
C ARG A 285 10.16 1.94 29.42
N SER A 286 8.84 1.98 29.63
CA SER A 286 8.23 2.90 30.59
C SER A 286 8.74 2.63 32.02
N LYS A 287 8.80 1.36 32.44
CA LYS A 287 9.35 0.98 33.76
C LYS A 287 10.81 1.42 33.94
N HIS A 288 11.63 1.34 32.89
CA HIS A 288 12.99 1.84 32.92
C HIS A 288 13.05 3.37 33.07
N VAL A 289 12.22 4.12 32.35
CA VAL A 289 12.18 5.59 32.43
C VAL A 289 11.70 6.07 33.80
N PHE A 290 10.72 5.38 34.40
CA PHE A 290 10.17 5.73 35.71
C PHE A 290 10.93 5.11 36.90
N GLY A 291 12.12 4.53 36.69
CA GLY A 291 12.99 4.06 37.77
C GLY A 291 12.44 2.89 38.60
N VAL A 292 11.45 2.15 38.10
CA VAL A 292 10.83 1.01 38.82
C VAL A 292 11.73 -0.24 38.77
N TYR A 293 12.84 -0.20 38.04
CA TYR A 293 13.83 -1.28 37.98
C TYR A 293 14.99 -0.99 38.95
N LYS A 294 15.07 -1.74 40.05
CA LYS A 294 16.34 -1.92 40.77
C LYS A 294 17.20 -2.89 39.95
N PRO A 295 18.45 -2.56 39.61
CA PRO A 295 19.35 -3.56 39.03
C PRO A 295 19.55 -4.67 40.06
N VAL A 296 19.30 -5.91 39.65
CA VAL A 296 19.78 -7.08 40.40
C VAL A 296 21.28 -7.15 40.13
N SER A 297 22.05 -6.88 41.17
CA SER A 297 23.50 -7.13 41.25
C SER A 297 23.80 -8.61 41.13
#